data_AF-A0A2K9J3K6-F1
#
_entry.id   AF-A0A2K9J3K6-F1
#
_cell.length_a   1.000
_cell.length_b   1.000
_cell.length_c   1.000
_cell.angle_alpha   90.00
_cell.angle_beta   90.00
_cell.angle_gamma   90.00
#
_symmetry.space_group_name_H-M   'P 1'
#
loop_
_entity.id
_entity.type
_entity.pdbx_description
1 polymer ?
#
loop_
_entity_poly.entity_id
_entity_poly.type
_entity_poly.pdbx_seq_one_letter_code
_entity_poly.pdbx_strand_id
1 'polypeptide(L)' 'MSLKAKGDPIADLYEDIAAEEKARATYQWIIDMSDDPDLNDSLKFLREREIIHSQRFREAVEILKEERDQKKIF' A
#
# COMPACT_ATOMS: atom_id res chain seq x y z
N MET A 1 3.61 -12.02 5.16
CA MET A 1 4.05 -10.66 5.52
C MET A 1 5.54 -10.73 5.80
N SER A 2 6.40 -10.31 4.86
CA SER A 2 7.86 -10.36 5.02
C SER A 2 8.29 -9.04 5.67
N LEU A 3 8.79 -9.09 6.90
CA LEU A 3 9.40 -7.96 7.61
C LEU A 3 10.77 -7.65 6.97
N LYS A 4 10.77 -7.08 5.77
CA LYS A 4 11.97 -6.54 5.14
C LYS A 4 12.06 -5.05 5.46
N ALA A 5 12.44 -4.73 6.69
CA ALA A 5 12.97 -3.40 6.97
C ALA A 5 14.43 -3.40 6.52
N LYS A 6 14.73 -2.87 5.33
CA LYS A 6 16.11 -2.75 4.85
C LYS A 6 16.85 -1.59 5.54
N GLY A 7 16.12 -0.78 6.32
CA GLY A 7 16.67 0.32 7.11
C GLY A 7 16.65 1.68 6.38
N ASP A 8 16.13 1.72 5.15
CA ASP A 8 15.76 2.96 4.46
C ASP A 8 14.22 3.08 4.47
N PRO A 9 13.65 3.95 5.32
CA PRO A 9 12.20 4.09 5.47
C PRO A 9 11.47 4.42 4.16
N ILE A 10 12.10 5.16 3.24
CA ILE A 10 11.46 5.50 1.97
C ILE A 10 11.40 4.28 1.05
N ALA A 11 12.49 3.50 0.99
CA ALA A 11 12.53 2.26 0.21
C ALA A 11 11.53 1.23 0.75
N ASP A 12 11.46 1.09 2.08
CA ASP A 12 10.54 0.17 2.75
C ASP A 12 9.07 0.56 2.44
N LEU A 13 8.72 1.85 2.49
CA LEU A 13 7.37 2.33 2.11
C LEU A 13 7.03 2.08 0.62
N TYR A 14 8.02 2.16 -0.28
CA TYR A 14 7.78 1.81 -1.68
C TYR A 14 7.53 0.31 -1.87
N GLU A 15 8.18 -0.56 -1.08
CA GLU A 15 7.88 -1.99 -1.06
C GLU A 15 6.46 -2.25 -0.55
N ASP A 16 6.02 -1.55 0.49
CA ASP A 16 4.66 -1.64 1.03
C ASP A 16 3.61 -1.17 0.00
N ILE A 17 3.82 -0.02 -0.66
CA ILE A 17 2.92 0.45 -1.74
C ILE A 17 2.80 -0.61 -2.84
N ALA A 18 3.92 -1.21 -3.26
CA ALA A 18 3.89 -2.24 -4.29
C ALA A 18 3.13 -3.50 -3.83
N ALA A 19 3.23 -3.86 -2.54
CA ALA A 19 2.48 -4.95 -1.97
C ALA A 19 0.97 -4.70 -2.00
N GLU A 20 0.52 -3.49 -1.60
CA GLU A 20 -0.90 -3.15 -1.59
C GLU A 20 -1.50 -3.07 -3.01
N GLU A 21 -0.76 -2.50 -3.98
CA GLU A 21 -1.21 -2.48 -5.38
C GLU A 21 -1.32 -3.90 -5.96
N LYS A 22 -0.42 -4.81 -5.58
CA LYS A 22 -0.47 -6.22 -5.99
C LYS A 22 -1.65 -6.95 -5.35
N ALA A 23 -1.92 -6.72 -4.07
CA ALA A 23 -3.07 -7.29 -3.38
C ALA A 23 -4.39 -6.79 -4.02
N ARG A 24 -4.50 -5.48 -4.26
CA ARG A 24 -5.64 -4.85 -4.96
C ARG A 24 -5.92 -5.50 -6.32
N ALA A 25 -4.89 -5.66 -7.15
CA ALA A 25 -5.02 -6.29 -8.47
C ALA A 25 -5.44 -7.77 -8.35
N THR A 26 -4.90 -8.48 -7.37
CA THR A 26 -5.26 -9.88 -7.09
C THR A 26 -6.72 -10.02 -6.68
N TYR A 27 -7.21 -9.15 -5.78
CA TYR A 27 -8.62 -9.16 -5.36
C TYR A 27 -9.55 -8.83 -6.52
N GLN A 28 -9.20 -7.84 -7.36
CA GLN A 28 -10.00 -7.53 -8.54
C GLN A 28 -10.09 -8.74 -9.48
N TRP A 29 -8.97 -9.41 -9.75
CA TRP A 29 -8.95 -10.60 -10.59
C TRP A 29 -9.82 -11.75 -10.03
N ILE A 30 -9.83 -11.97 -8.71
CA ILE A 30 -10.70 -12.98 -8.10
C ILE A 30 -12.17 -12.59 -8.23
N ILE A 31 -12.52 -11.32 -8.00
CA ILE A 31 -13.89 -10.81 -8.17
C ILE A 31 -14.39 -11.05 -9.60
N ASP A 32 -13.54 -10.82 -10.60
CA ASP A 32 -13.91 -10.99 -12.01
C ASP A 32 -14.16 -12.46 -12.40
N MET A 33 -13.63 -13.42 -11.62
CA MET A 33 -13.77 -14.86 -11.87
C MET A 33 -14.80 -15.56 -11.00
N SER A 34 -15.27 -14.94 -9.91
CA SER A 34 -16.16 -15.56 -8.94
C SER A 34 -17.61 -15.08 -9.09
N ASP A 35 -18.54 -16.03 -8.98
CA ASP A 35 -19.99 -15.79 -8.93
C ASP A 35 -20.56 -15.80 -7.50
N ASP A 36 -19.72 -16.02 -6.47
CA ASP A 36 -20.13 -16.03 -5.06
C ASP A 36 -20.27 -14.58 -4.54
N PRO A 37 -21.49 -14.14 -4.17
CA PRO A 37 -21.73 -12.78 -3.71
C PRO A 37 -21.06 -12.45 -2.37
N ASP A 38 -21.01 -13.40 -1.43
CA ASP A 38 -20.47 -13.17 -0.08
C ASP A 38 -18.94 -13.04 -0.12
N LEU A 39 -18.30 -13.85 -0.97
CA LEU A 39 -16.87 -13.72 -1.25
C LEU A 39 -16.56 -12.38 -1.93
N ASN A 40 -17.34 -12.03 -2.95
CA ASN A 40 -17.12 -10.81 -3.72
C ASN A 40 -17.30 -9.55 -2.87
N ASP A 41 -18.25 -9.53 -1.94
CA ASP A 41 -18.45 -8.39 -1.03
C ASP A 41 -17.29 -8.25 -0.05
N SER A 42 -16.78 -9.36 0.48
CA SER A 42 -15.57 -9.35 1.32
C SER A 42 -14.35 -8.83 0.55
N LEU A 43 -14.16 -9.27 -0.69
CA LEU A 43 -13.04 -8.84 -1.52
C LEU A 43 -13.13 -7.37 -1.95
N LYS A 44 -14.34 -6.83 -2.20
CA LYS A 44 -14.53 -5.40 -2.48
C LYS A 44 -14.08 -4.54 -1.30
N PHE A 45 -14.47 -4.92 -0.09
CA PHE A 45 -14.04 -4.23 1.13
C PHE A 45 -12.52 -4.24 1.30
N LEU A 46 -11.87 -5.40 1.13
CA LEU A 46 -10.42 -5.50 1.20
C LEU A 46 -9.73 -4.68 0.10
N ARG A 47 -10.23 -4.75 -1.15
CA ARG A 47 -9.69 -3.99 -2.28
C ARG A 47 -9.73 -2.47 -2.04
N GLU A 48 -10.80 -1.95 -1.44
CA GLU A 48 -10.90 -0.53 -1.06
C GLU A 48 -9.90 -0.16 0.03
N ARG A 49 -9.68 -1.05 1.00
CA ARG A 49 -8.65 -0.84 2.03
C ARG A 49 -7.24 -0.76 1.44
N GLU A 50 -6.92 -1.57 0.44
CA GLU A 50 -5.59 -1.49 -0.19
C GLU A 50 -5.36 -0.18 -0.95
N ILE A 51 -6.42 0.44 -1.49
CA ILE A 51 -6.33 1.79 -2.05
C ILE A 51 -5.99 2.79 -0.94
N ILE A 52 -6.67 2.71 0.20
CA ILE A 52 -6.42 3.59 1.35
C ILE A 52 -5.00 3.37 1.89
N HIS A 53 -4.57 2.14 2.08
CA HIS A 53 -3.21 1.83 2.55
C HIS A 53 -2.15 2.40 1.59
N SER A 54 -2.27 2.14 0.27
CA SER A 54 -1.38 2.69 -0.75
C SER A 54 -1.33 4.23 -0.71
N GLN A 55 -2.48 4.90 -0.55
CA GLN A 55 -2.53 6.35 -0.39
C GLN A 55 -1.81 6.83 0.88
N ARG A 56 -2.05 6.19 2.04
CA ARG A 56 -1.42 6.56 3.32
C ARG A 56 0.10 6.37 3.26
N PHE A 57 0.59 5.30 2.63
CA PHE A 57 2.02 5.11 2.44
C PHE A 57 2.64 6.15 1.51
N ARG A 58 1.95 6.55 0.44
CA ARG A 58 2.41 7.65 -0.43
C ARG A 58 2.49 8.98 0.32
N GLU A 59 1.50 9.29 1.16
CA GLU A 59 1.55 10.47 2.02
C GLU A 59 2.75 10.41 2.99
N ALA A 60 3.02 9.25 3.60
CA ALA A 60 4.18 9.06 4.47
C ALA A 60 5.51 9.25 3.72
N VAL A 61 5.61 8.81 2.46
CA VAL A 61 6.78 9.04 1.61
C VAL A 61 7.03 10.53 1.40
N GLU A 62 5.99 11.31 1.12
CA GLU A 62 6.14 12.76 0.90
C GLU A 62 6.56 13.48 2.19
N ILE A 63 5.99 13.13 3.34
CA ILE A 63 6.43 13.67 4.65
C ILE A 63 7.92 13.41 4.89
N LEU A 64 8.39 12.17 4.67
CA LEU A 64 9.80 11.83 4.88
C LEU A 64 10.74 12.54 3.88
N LYS A 65 10.30 12.78 2.65
CA LYS A 65 11.06 13.58 1.68
C LYS A 65 11.18 15.03 2.15
N GLU A 66 10.08 15.64 2.58
CA GLU A 66 10.07 17.00 3.11
C GLU A 66 11.01 17.13 4.32
N GLU A 67 10.94 16.21 5.29
CA GLU A 67 11.82 16.20 6.46
C GLU A 67 13.30 16.08 6.09
N ARG A 68 13.62 15.27 5.07
CA ARG A 68 14.99 15.11 4.58
C ARG A 68 15.51 16.39 3.89
N ASP A 69 14.63 17.08 3.16
CA ASP A 69 14.98 18.28 2.41
C ASP A 69 15.03 19.54 3.29
N GLN A 70 14.42 19.52 4.48
CA GLN A 70 14.64 20.53 5.52
C GLN A 70 16.08 20.43 6.05
N LYS A 71 17.02 21.13 5.40
CA LYS A 71 18.38 21.36 5.90
C LYS A 71 18.32 21.84 7.34
N LYS A 72 18.91 21.08 8.27
CA LYS A 72 19.20 21.52 9.64
C LYS A 72 20.14 22.72 9.57
N ILE A 73 19.59 23.93 9.66
CA ILE A 73 20.38 25.14 9.86
C ILE A 73 20.80 25.11 11.34
N PHE A 74 22.10 24.88 11.59
CA PHE A 74 22.73 24.99 12.90
C PHE A 74 23.36 26.37 13.06
#